data_AF-A0A9E5GGB6-F1
#
_entry.id   AF-A0A9E5GGB6-F1
#
_cell.length_a   1.000
_cell.length_b   1.000
_cell.length_c   1.000
_cell.angle_alpha   90.00
_cell.angle_beta   90.00
_cell.angle_gamma   90.00
#
_symmetry.space_group_name_H-M   'P 1'
#
loop_
_entity.id
_entity.type
_entity.pdbx_description
1 polymer ?
#
loop_
_entity_poly.entity_id
_entity_poly.type
_entity_poly.pdbx_seq_one_letter_code
_entity_poly.pdbx_strand_id
1 'polypeptide(L)'
;MYKTIPQIFEQTVKNYPGFSVQMSKDQQGVFQSVNYSQLFSDVNALAASLSERGIQRGDLVGLISDNRSEWLLSDLAVLTLGAADVPRGRDAMPYEISFILGITEADFCFVENAVQLRKILNLIDKLPGLKHLIVMDKEFTLEQLNGADVPQSVEILLLYDLLSEGRKLMNQKSVAKKIDDE
;
A
#
# COMPACT_ATOMS: atom_id res chain seq x y z
N MET A 1 -23.79 9.44 12.92
CA MET A 1 -23.65 8.09 12.36
C MET A 1 -22.55 8.15 11.32
N TYR A 2 -21.48 7.37 11.47
CA TYR A 2 -20.40 7.31 10.48
C TYR A 2 -20.89 6.59 9.22
N LYS A 3 -20.45 7.03 8.04
CA LYS A 3 -20.86 6.45 6.75
C LYS A 3 -19.82 5.50 6.17
N THR A 4 -18.56 5.58 6.60
CA THR A 4 -17.45 4.81 6.04
C THR A 4 -16.41 4.42 7.10
N ILE A 5 -15.63 3.36 6.85
CA ILE A 5 -14.51 2.94 7.72
C ILE A 5 -13.47 4.07 7.88
N PRO A 6 -13.02 4.78 6.82
CA PRO A 6 -12.10 5.91 6.98
C PRO A 6 -12.61 7.02 7.90
N GLN A 7 -13.92 7.30 7.92
CA GLN A 7 -14.51 8.29 8.84
C GLN A 7 -14.43 7.84 10.31
N ILE A 8 -14.59 6.54 10.58
CA ILE A 8 -14.42 5.97 11.92
C ILE A 8 -12.96 6.08 12.34
N PHE A 9 -12.03 5.75 11.43
CA PHE A 9 -10.60 5.86 11.68
C PHE A 9 -10.18 7.31 11.97
N GLU A 10 -10.58 8.27 11.14
CA GLU A 10 -10.31 9.70 11.35
C GLU A 10 -10.82 10.18 12.71
N GLN A 11 -12.05 9.79 13.10
CA GLN A 11 -12.60 10.17 14.40
C GLN A 11 -11.82 9.54 15.56
N THR A 12 -11.37 8.29 15.39
CA THR A 12 -10.55 7.60 16.39
C THR A 12 -9.21 8.32 16.59
N VAL A 13 -8.57 8.74 15.49
CA VAL A 13 -7.33 9.50 15.51
C VAL A 13 -7.52 10.85 16.22
N LYS A 14 -8.64 11.55 15.97
CA LYS A 14 -8.96 12.81 16.67
C LYS A 14 -9.10 12.63 18.18
N ASN A 15 -9.68 11.50 18.62
CA ASN A 15 -9.92 11.24 20.03
C ASN A 15 -8.68 10.71 20.76
N TYR A 16 -7.80 9.96 20.09
CA TYR A 16 -6.66 9.26 20.69
C TYR A 16 -5.34 9.43 19.92
N PRO A 17 -4.92 10.66 19.55
CA PRO A 17 -3.83 10.88 18.60
C PRO A 17 -2.48 10.27 19.04
N GLY A 18 -2.18 10.32 20.33
CA GLY A 18 -0.91 9.84 20.89
C GLY A 18 -0.90 8.37 21.31
N PHE A 19 -2.02 7.64 21.20
CA PHE A 19 -2.07 6.26 21.63
C PHE A 19 -1.38 5.35 20.61
N SER A 20 -0.59 4.40 21.11
CA SER A 20 0.01 3.35 20.29
C SER A 20 -1.08 2.51 19.62
N VAL A 21 -1.01 2.38 18.30
CA VAL A 21 -1.93 1.56 17.50
C VAL A 21 -1.24 0.28 17.00
N GLN A 22 0.07 0.33 16.79
CA GLN A 22 0.85 -0.79 16.29
C GLN A 22 2.24 -0.81 16.90
N MET A 23 2.76 -2.01 17.12
CA MET A 23 4.14 -2.24 17.53
C MET A 23 4.76 -3.33 16.67
N SER A 24 5.97 -3.08 16.17
CA SER A 24 6.74 -4.02 15.36
C SER A 24 8.20 -4.00 15.77
N LYS A 25 8.92 -5.11 15.59
CA LYS A 25 10.34 -5.15 15.88
C LYS A 25 11.14 -4.59 14.72
N ASP A 26 12.17 -3.79 15.01
CA ASP A 26 13.21 -3.47 14.05
C ASP A 26 14.17 -4.66 13.84
N GLN A 27 15.19 -4.46 12.99
CA GLN A 27 16.21 -5.47 12.70
C GLN A 27 17.02 -5.88 13.94
N GLN A 28 17.09 -5.03 14.97
CA GLN A 28 17.75 -5.31 16.23
C GLN A 28 16.81 -6.01 17.24
N GLY A 29 15.56 -6.28 16.85
CA GLY A 29 14.56 -6.94 17.69
C GLY A 29 13.87 -6.01 18.69
N VAL A 30 14.10 -4.70 18.61
CA VAL A 30 13.51 -3.69 19.51
C VAL A 30 12.15 -3.29 18.98
N PHE A 31 11.15 -3.29 19.88
CA PHE A 31 9.80 -2.87 19.52
C PHE A 31 9.75 -1.37 19.26
N GLN A 32 9.35 -1.00 18.06
CA GLN A 32 9.03 0.34 17.62
C GLN A 32 7.51 0.50 17.64
N SER A 33 7.03 1.59 18.22
CA SER A 33 5.61 1.91 18.27
C SER A 33 5.26 2.97 17.24
N VAL A 34 4.11 2.79 16.59
CA VAL A 34 3.43 3.81 15.79
C VAL A 34 2.17 4.23 16.54
N ASN A 35 1.93 5.54 16.65
CA ASN A 35 0.70 6.08 17.22
C ASN A 35 -0.35 6.41 16.14
N TYR A 36 -1.59 6.68 16.56
CA TYR A 36 -2.68 7.01 15.65
C TYR A 36 -2.39 8.20 14.73
N SER A 37 -1.81 9.28 15.24
CA SER A 37 -1.47 10.46 14.41
C SER A 37 -0.44 10.14 13.32
N GLN A 38 0.58 9.35 13.66
CA GLN A 38 1.59 8.91 12.70
C GLN A 38 0.98 8.01 11.63
N LEU A 39 0.22 6.99 12.04
CA LEU A 39 -0.46 6.10 11.10
C LEU A 39 -1.40 6.88 10.18
N PHE A 40 -2.19 7.82 10.72
CA PHE A 40 -3.11 8.64 9.91
C PHE A 40 -2.37 9.52 8.91
N SER A 41 -1.25 10.13 9.29
CA SER A 41 -0.42 10.90 8.37
C SER A 41 0.12 10.03 7.24
N ASP A 42 0.57 8.82 7.55
CA ASP A 42 1.14 7.90 6.57
C ASP A 42 0.05 7.32 5.64
N VAL A 43 -1.13 6.99 6.18
CA VAL A 43 -2.30 6.56 5.40
C VAL A 43 -2.69 7.62 4.38
N ASN A 44 -2.79 8.88 4.78
CA ASN A 44 -3.15 9.96 3.87
C ASN A 44 -2.04 10.25 2.83
N ALA A 45 -0.77 10.13 3.24
CA ALA A 45 0.34 10.27 2.30
C ALA A 45 0.28 9.17 1.22
N LEU A 46 0.15 7.91 1.64
CA LEU A 46 0.08 6.79 0.72
C LEU A 46 -1.16 6.88 -0.18
N ALA A 47 -2.34 7.19 0.39
CA ALA A 47 -3.55 7.41 -0.40
C ALA A 47 -3.36 8.53 -1.45
N ALA A 48 -2.70 9.63 -1.09
CA ALA A 48 -2.47 10.74 -2.02
C ALA A 48 -1.60 10.33 -3.23
N SER A 49 -0.50 9.59 -3.02
CA SER A 49 0.35 9.13 -4.12
C SER A 49 -0.31 8.02 -4.95
N LEU A 50 -1.04 7.10 -4.32
CA LEU A 50 -1.81 6.08 -5.03
C LEU A 50 -2.92 6.69 -5.89
N SER A 51 -3.61 7.71 -5.40
CA SER A 51 -4.61 8.46 -6.16
C SER A 51 -3.98 9.16 -7.37
N GLU A 52 -2.81 9.77 -7.20
CA GLU A 52 -2.08 10.41 -8.30
C GLU A 52 -1.64 9.39 -9.36
N ARG A 53 -1.32 8.16 -8.94
CA ARG A 53 -0.98 7.04 -9.83
C ARG A 53 -2.19 6.38 -10.49
N GLY A 54 -3.40 6.77 -10.11
CA GLY A 54 -4.62 6.38 -10.80
C GLY A 54 -5.50 5.37 -10.10
N ILE A 55 -5.26 5.02 -8.83
CA ILE A 55 -6.25 4.24 -8.07
C ILE A 55 -7.50 5.09 -7.85
N GLN A 56 -8.66 4.53 -8.20
CA GLN A 56 -9.97 5.17 -8.14
C GLN A 56 -10.93 4.44 -7.20
N ARG A 57 -12.02 5.12 -6.86
CA ARG A 57 -13.10 4.55 -6.05
C ARG A 57 -13.71 3.35 -6.77
N GLY A 58 -13.78 2.21 -6.07
CA GLY A 58 -14.33 0.97 -6.61
C GLY A 58 -13.28 0.03 -7.18
N ASP A 59 -12.03 0.45 -7.32
CA ASP A 59 -10.95 -0.43 -7.76
C ASP A 59 -10.68 -1.55 -6.75
N LEU A 60 -10.23 -2.68 -7.26
CA LEU A 60 -9.76 -3.81 -6.47
C LEU A 60 -8.23 -3.86 -6.52
N VAL A 61 -7.61 -3.87 -5.34
CA VAL A 61 -6.15 -3.79 -5.20
C VAL A 61 -5.63 -5.07 -4.54
N GLY A 62 -4.73 -5.80 -5.21
CA GLY A 62 -4.14 -7.00 -4.63
C GLY A 62 -3.30 -6.68 -3.38
N LEU A 63 -3.34 -7.54 -2.36
CA LEU A 63 -2.47 -7.39 -1.19
C LEU A 63 -1.94 -8.76 -0.75
N ILE A 64 -0.70 -9.07 -1.11
CA ILE A 64 -0.06 -10.36 -0.86
C ILE A 64 1.03 -10.21 0.20
N SER A 65 0.67 -10.46 1.46
CA SER A 65 1.55 -10.30 2.62
C SER A 65 1.04 -11.08 3.82
N ASP A 66 1.96 -11.50 4.70
CA ASP A 66 1.63 -11.86 6.08
C ASP A 66 1.53 -10.60 6.98
N ASN A 67 1.15 -10.80 8.25
CA ASN A 67 0.98 -9.73 9.24
C ASN A 67 2.26 -8.89 9.44
N ARG A 68 2.19 -7.61 9.08
CA ARG A 68 3.27 -6.63 9.21
C ARG A 68 2.73 -5.22 9.32
N SER A 69 3.59 -4.27 9.69
CA SER A 69 3.18 -2.90 9.94
C SER A 69 2.55 -2.22 8.72
N GLU A 70 3.19 -2.46 7.59
CA GLU A 70 2.87 -1.93 6.27
C GLU A 70 1.54 -2.45 5.72
N TRP A 71 1.04 -3.59 6.19
CA TRP A 71 -0.24 -4.13 5.74
C TRP A 71 -1.39 -3.23 6.21
N LEU A 72 -1.49 -2.96 7.51
CA LEU A 72 -2.55 -2.09 8.04
C LEU A 72 -2.52 -0.69 7.39
N LEU A 73 -1.33 -0.16 7.16
CA LEU A 73 -1.13 1.10 6.44
C LEU A 73 -1.68 1.04 5.01
N SER A 74 -1.36 -0.02 4.27
CA SER A 74 -1.77 -0.19 2.86
C SER A 74 -3.28 -0.39 2.74
N ASP A 75 -3.88 -1.23 3.60
CA ASP A 75 -5.33 -1.45 3.68
C ASP A 75 -6.07 -0.14 3.93
N LEU A 76 -5.71 0.60 4.98
CA LEU A 76 -6.35 1.87 5.31
C LEU A 76 -6.18 2.92 4.20
N ALA A 77 -5.05 2.94 3.50
CA ALA A 77 -4.83 3.84 2.37
C ALA A 77 -5.76 3.51 1.19
N VAL A 78 -5.90 2.22 0.84
CA VAL A 78 -6.82 1.74 -0.21
C VAL A 78 -8.27 2.07 0.16
N LEU A 79 -8.68 1.78 1.39
CA LEU A 79 -10.02 2.11 1.89
C LEU A 79 -10.29 3.63 1.90
N THR A 80 -9.26 4.44 2.18
CA THR A 80 -9.36 5.91 2.15
C THR A 80 -9.70 6.43 0.75
N LEU A 81 -9.26 5.74 -0.31
CA LEU A 81 -9.62 6.05 -1.70
C LEU A 81 -11.01 5.55 -2.10
N GLY A 82 -11.68 4.78 -1.24
CA GLY A 82 -12.93 4.11 -1.56
C GLY A 82 -12.75 2.93 -2.52
N ALA A 83 -11.52 2.44 -2.68
CA ALA A 83 -11.18 1.16 -3.28
C ALA A 83 -11.28 0.04 -2.21
N ALA A 84 -11.10 -1.21 -2.64
CA ALA A 84 -11.04 -2.36 -1.74
C ALA A 84 -9.77 -3.19 -2.01
N ASP A 85 -9.09 -3.61 -0.96
CA ASP A 85 -7.98 -4.55 -1.08
C ASP A 85 -8.49 -6.00 -1.17
N VAL A 86 -7.67 -6.86 -1.77
CA VAL A 86 -7.95 -8.29 -1.95
C VAL A 86 -6.83 -9.08 -1.28
N PRO A 87 -6.90 -9.28 0.05
CA PRO A 87 -5.79 -9.78 0.84
C PRO A 87 -5.61 -11.31 0.71
N ARG A 88 -4.35 -11.74 0.56
CA ARG A 88 -3.94 -13.15 0.68
C ARG A 88 -2.59 -13.27 1.39
N GLY A 89 -2.43 -14.32 2.20
CA GLY A 89 -1.17 -14.63 2.87
C GLY A 89 -0.07 -15.05 1.90
N ARG A 90 1.19 -14.98 2.34
CA ARG A 90 2.35 -15.32 1.50
C ARG A 90 2.43 -16.82 1.18
N ASP A 91 1.68 -17.64 1.91
CA ASP A 91 1.53 -19.08 1.74
C ASP A 91 0.57 -19.47 0.61
N ALA A 92 -0.18 -18.50 0.06
CA ALA A 92 -1.07 -18.72 -1.08
C ALA A 92 -0.28 -19.30 -2.27
N MET A 93 -0.88 -20.34 -2.87
CA MET A 93 -0.32 -21.05 -3.99
C MET A 93 -0.42 -20.19 -5.27
N PRO A 94 0.53 -20.33 -6.22
CA PRO A 94 0.54 -19.52 -7.43
C PRO A 94 -0.78 -19.58 -8.23
N TYR A 95 -1.45 -20.74 -8.27
CA TYR A 95 -2.73 -20.87 -8.97
C TYR A 95 -3.85 -20.08 -8.27
N GLU A 96 -3.88 -20.04 -6.94
CA GLU A 96 -4.85 -19.25 -6.17
C GLU A 96 -4.65 -17.76 -6.41
N ILE A 97 -3.39 -17.30 -6.38
CA ILE A 97 -3.04 -15.90 -6.67
C ILE A 97 -3.46 -15.54 -8.09
N SER A 98 -3.13 -16.37 -9.08
CA SER A 98 -3.52 -16.09 -10.47
C SER A 98 -5.03 -16.10 -10.68
N PHE A 99 -5.75 -16.97 -9.99
CA PHE A 99 -7.22 -17.02 -10.06
C PHE A 99 -7.83 -15.75 -9.46
N ILE A 100 -7.43 -15.39 -8.24
CA ILE A 100 -7.97 -14.25 -7.50
C ILE A 100 -7.64 -12.93 -8.22
N LEU A 101 -6.37 -12.68 -8.53
CA LEU A 101 -5.97 -11.44 -9.21
C LEU A 101 -6.51 -11.36 -10.64
N GLY A 102 -6.71 -12.52 -11.28
CA GLY A 102 -7.31 -12.60 -12.61
C GLY A 102 -8.80 -12.20 -12.61
N ILE A 103 -9.59 -12.69 -11.64
CA ILE A 103 -11.02 -12.32 -11.55
C ILE A 103 -11.24 -10.87 -11.06
N THR A 104 -10.28 -10.30 -10.33
CA THR A 104 -10.40 -8.92 -9.83
C THR A 104 -9.98 -7.89 -10.87
N GLU A 105 -9.30 -8.32 -11.94
CA GLU A 105 -8.68 -7.45 -12.96
C GLU A 105 -7.85 -6.32 -12.31
N ALA A 106 -7.19 -6.64 -11.19
CA ALA A 106 -6.50 -5.63 -10.38
C ALA A 106 -5.30 -5.06 -11.13
N ASP A 107 -5.21 -3.74 -11.22
CA ASP A 107 -4.07 -3.03 -11.80
C ASP A 107 -2.90 -2.96 -10.80
N PHE A 108 -3.22 -2.69 -9.53
CA PHE A 108 -2.25 -2.55 -8.45
C PHE A 108 -2.23 -3.80 -7.57
N CYS A 109 -1.05 -4.24 -7.16
CA CYS A 109 -0.89 -5.25 -6.12
C CYS A 109 0.29 -4.93 -5.20
N PHE A 110 0.02 -4.84 -3.90
CA PHE A 110 1.07 -4.83 -2.89
C PHE A 110 1.65 -6.23 -2.68
N VAL A 111 2.96 -6.30 -2.54
CA VAL A 111 3.71 -7.53 -2.27
C VAL A 111 4.66 -7.33 -1.10
N GLU A 112 4.72 -8.33 -0.22
CA GLU A 112 5.51 -8.25 1.00
C GLU A 112 7.00 -7.94 0.75
N ASN A 113 7.65 -8.67 -0.15
CA ASN A 113 9.10 -8.63 -0.37
C ASN A 113 9.46 -9.23 -1.75
N ALA A 114 10.77 -9.33 -2.04
CA ALA A 114 11.29 -9.89 -3.28
C ALA A 114 10.78 -11.31 -3.61
N VAL A 115 10.50 -12.15 -2.59
CA VAL A 115 9.99 -13.52 -2.81
C VAL A 115 8.58 -13.48 -3.37
N GLN A 116 7.70 -12.67 -2.79
CA GLN A 116 6.33 -12.52 -3.29
C GLN A 116 6.30 -11.78 -4.63
N LEU A 117 7.16 -10.77 -4.81
CA LEU A 117 7.31 -10.08 -6.09
C LEU A 117 7.66 -11.05 -7.23
N ARG A 118 8.71 -11.87 -7.07
CA ARG A 118 9.09 -12.89 -8.06
C ARG A 118 7.97 -13.91 -8.31
N LYS A 119 7.23 -14.29 -7.26
CA LYS A 119 6.09 -15.20 -7.40
C LYS A 119 5.03 -14.62 -8.33
N ILE A 120 4.70 -13.33 -8.19
CA ILE A 120 3.71 -12.67 -9.06
C ILE A 120 4.26 -12.43 -10.46
N LEU A 121 5.53 -12.02 -10.60
CA LEU A 121 6.17 -11.85 -11.92
C LEU A 121 6.12 -13.14 -12.76
N ASN A 122 6.32 -14.31 -12.14
CA ASN A 122 6.17 -15.60 -12.82
C ASN A 122 4.74 -15.93 -13.28
N LEU A 123 3.74 -15.16 -12.83
CA LEU A 123 2.32 -15.33 -13.19
C LEU A 123 1.83 -14.22 -14.11
N ILE A 124 2.67 -13.25 -14.46
CA ILE A 124 2.24 -12.00 -15.09
C ILE A 124 1.57 -12.20 -16.45
N ASP A 125 1.97 -13.21 -17.21
CA ASP A 125 1.34 -13.58 -18.48
C ASP A 125 -0.14 -13.95 -18.33
N LYS A 126 -0.55 -14.39 -17.13
CA LYS A 126 -1.93 -14.72 -16.78
C LYS A 126 -2.69 -13.56 -16.14
N LEU A 127 -2.00 -12.44 -15.87
CA LEU A 127 -2.52 -11.27 -15.16
C LEU A 127 -2.40 -10.02 -16.04
N PRO A 128 -3.07 -9.98 -17.21
CA PRO A 128 -2.92 -8.89 -18.17
C PRO A 128 -3.40 -7.53 -17.64
N GLY A 129 -4.25 -7.52 -16.61
CA GLY A 129 -4.70 -6.29 -15.93
C GLY A 129 -3.65 -5.70 -14.98
N LEU A 130 -2.74 -6.51 -14.44
CA LEU A 130 -1.80 -6.09 -13.40
C LEU A 130 -0.61 -5.34 -14.01
N LYS A 131 -0.49 -4.04 -13.72
CA LYS A 131 0.61 -3.18 -14.22
C LYS A 131 1.49 -2.63 -13.11
N HIS A 132 1.02 -2.57 -11.86
CA HIS A 132 1.77 -1.95 -10.78
C HIS A 132 1.97 -2.90 -9.61
N LEU A 133 3.23 -3.19 -9.28
CA LEU A 133 3.61 -4.01 -8.12
C LEU A 133 4.28 -3.15 -7.06
N ILE A 134 3.67 -3.04 -5.88
CA ILE A 134 4.15 -2.19 -4.78
C ILE A 134 4.84 -3.05 -3.73
N VAL A 135 6.16 -2.92 -3.58
CA VAL A 135 6.93 -3.67 -2.59
C VAL A 135 6.88 -3.00 -1.22
N MET A 136 6.46 -3.76 -0.21
CA MET A 136 6.34 -3.28 1.18
C MET A 136 7.67 -3.32 1.95
N ASP A 137 8.57 -4.24 1.62
CA ASP A 137 9.86 -4.38 2.31
C ASP A 137 10.78 -3.18 2.08
N LYS A 138 11.12 -2.48 3.16
CA LYS A 138 11.99 -1.30 3.14
C LYS A 138 13.41 -1.61 2.67
N GLU A 139 13.87 -2.83 2.92
CA GLU A 139 15.22 -3.26 2.57
C GLU A 139 15.29 -3.88 1.18
N PHE A 140 14.20 -3.78 0.41
CA PHE A 140 14.15 -4.31 -0.94
C PHE A 140 15.14 -3.61 -1.86
N THR A 141 15.89 -4.41 -2.63
CA THR A 141 16.70 -3.93 -3.75
C THR A 141 16.42 -4.77 -4.99
N LEU A 142 16.57 -4.17 -6.18
CA LEU A 142 16.38 -4.88 -7.45
C LEU A 142 17.35 -6.07 -7.62
N GLU A 143 18.52 -6.04 -6.96
CA GLU A 143 19.47 -7.15 -6.96
C GLU A 143 18.85 -8.44 -6.39
N GLN A 144 17.93 -8.33 -5.43
CA GLN A 144 17.24 -9.48 -4.85
C GLN A 144 16.30 -10.18 -5.84
N LEU A 145 16.01 -9.59 -7.00
CA LEU A 145 15.27 -10.27 -8.06
C LEU A 145 16.09 -11.37 -8.74
N ASN A 146 17.42 -11.43 -8.52
CA ASN A 146 18.31 -12.47 -9.04
C ASN A 146 18.16 -12.69 -10.56
N GLY A 147 17.99 -11.60 -11.32
CA GLY A 147 17.81 -11.65 -12.77
C GLY A 147 16.43 -12.11 -13.24
N ALA A 148 15.42 -12.13 -12.36
CA ALA A 148 14.04 -12.29 -12.81
C ALA A 148 13.67 -11.20 -13.81
N ASP A 149 13.09 -11.61 -14.94
CA ASP A 149 12.65 -10.68 -15.97
C ASP A 149 11.43 -9.90 -15.47
N VAL A 150 11.47 -8.59 -15.64
CA VAL A 150 10.35 -7.69 -15.33
C VAL A 150 9.81 -7.21 -16.66
N PRO A 151 8.60 -7.65 -17.06
CA PRO A 151 8.03 -7.22 -18.32
C PRO A 151 7.92 -5.70 -18.36
N GLN A 152 8.15 -5.10 -19.54
CA GLN A 152 8.02 -3.64 -19.73
C GLN A 152 6.62 -3.11 -19.40
N SER A 153 5.61 -3.97 -19.38
CA SER A 153 4.24 -3.63 -19.00
C SER A 153 4.01 -3.55 -17.49
N VAL A 154 5.02 -3.83 -16.66
CA VAL A 154 4.93 -3.81 -15.20
C VAL A 154 5.89 -2.77 -14.63
N GLU A 155 5.36 -1.86 -13.83
CA GLU A 155 6.12 -0.94 -12.99
C GLU A 155 6.26 -1.53 -11.57
N ILE A 156 7.48 -1.52 -11.05
CA ILE A 156 7.76 -1.87 -9.65
C ILE A 156 7.89 -0.57 -8.87
N LEU A 157 7.07 -0.43 -7.83
CA LEU A 157 7.01 0.72 -6.94
C LEU A 157 7.44 0.32 -5.53
N LEU A 158 8.04 1.25 -4.80
CA LEU A 158 8.42 1.03 -3.40
C LEU A 158 7.47 1.79 -2.48
N LEU A 159 6.91 1.10 -1.48
CA LEU A 159 5.96 1.69 -0.54
C LEU A 159 6.49 2.97 0.13
N TYR A 160 7.77 2.96 0.50
CA TYR A 160 8.41 4.09 1.20
C TYR A 160 8.71 5.29 0.28
N ASP A 161 8.87 5.04 -1.02
CA ASP A 161 8.96 6.11 -2.02
C ASP A 161 7.59 6.75 -2.22
N LEU A 162 6.53 5.93 -2.34
CA LEU A 162 5.14 6.40 -2.41
C LEU A 162 4.74 7.23 -1.19
N LEU A 163 5.17 6.84 0.02
CA LEU A 163 4.97 7.64 1.23
C LEU A 163 5.68 9.00 1.13
N SER A 164 6.90 9.02 0.61
CA SER A 164 7.69 10.25 0.44
C SER A 164 7.10 11.17 -0.62
N GLU A 165 6.63 10.62 -1.74
CA GLU A 165 5.87 11.31 -2.80
C GLU A 165 4.58 11.91 -2.23
N GLY A 166 3.80 11.10 -1.53
CA GLY A 166 2.55 11.49 -0.89
C GLY A 166 2.68 12.66 0.06
N ARG A 167 3.69 12.64 0.93
CA ARG A 167 3.99 13.76 1.85
C ARG A 167 4.31 15.05 1.09
N LYS A 168 5.03 14.98 -0.03
CA LYS A 168 5.31 16.15 -0.88
C LYS A 168 4.02 16.70 -1.50
N LEU A 169 3.16 15.83 -2.05
CA LEU A 169 1.88 16.21 -2.65
C LEU A 169 0.96 16.92 -1.63
N MET A 170 0.86 16.39 -0.41
CA MET A 170 0.04 17.00 0.65
C MET A 170 0.55 18.37 1.08
N ASN A 171 1.86 18.56 1.15
CA ASN A 171 2.46 19.85 1.47
C ASN A 171 2.20 20.89 0.37
N GLN A 172 2.32 20.50 -0.91
CA GLN A 172 2.04 21.38 -2.05
C GLN A 172 0.57 21.81 -2.11
N LYS A 173 -0.37 20.88 -1.93
CA LYS A 173 -1.81 21.19 -1.89
C LYS A 173 -2.18 22.11 -0.72
N SER A 174 -1.51 21.95 0.41
CA SER A 174 -1.69 22.83 1.58
C SER A 174 -1.17 24.24 1.35
N VAL A 175 -0.08 24.40 0.59
CA VAL A 175 0.45 25.72 0.18
C VAL A 175 -0.46 26.39 -0.84
N ALA A 176 -0.90 25.65 -1.88
CA ALA A 176 -1.81 26.18 -2.90
C ALA A 176 -3.12 26.70 -2.27
N LYS A 177 -3.72 25.92 -1.36
CA LYS A 177 -4.95 26.34 -0.67
C LYS A 177 -4.79 27.63 0.16
N LYS A 178 -3.62 27.86 0.75
CA LYS A 178 -3.35 29.11 1.50
C LYS A 178 -3.21 30.33 0.60
N ILE A 179 -2.74 30.16 -0.63
CA ILE A 179 -2.62 31.25 -1.61
C ILE A 179 -4.00 31.63 -2.16
N ASP A 180 -4.90 30.68 -2.32
CA ASP A 180 -6.27 30.92 -2.82
C ASP A 180 -7.21 31.53 -1.74
N ASP A 181 -6.85 31.43 -0.46
CA ASP A 181 -7.61 31.94 0.70
C ASP A 181 -7.13 33.34 1.18
N GLU A 182 -6.11 33.95 0.54
CA GLU A 182 -5.60 35.32 0.79
C GLU A 182 -6.03 36.33 -0.29
#